data_AF-A0A9E6CHN0-F1
#
_entry.id   AF-A0A9E6CHN0-F1
#
_cell.length_a   1.000
_cell.length_b   1.000
_cell.length_c   1.000
_cell.angle_alpha   90.00
_cell.angle_beta   90.00
_cell.angle_gamma   90.00
#
_symmetry.space_group_name_H-M   'P 1'
#
loop_
_entity.id
_entity.type
_entity.pdbx_description
1 polymer ?
#
loop_
_entity_poly.entity_id
_entity_poly.type
_entity_poly.pdbx_seq_one_letter_code
_entity_poly.pdbx_strand_id
1 'polypeptide(L)'
;MREYVEAGYKVIFCHSYNFGKYIEEVVLDYPNVIFMWGAGVEKKAPNAGIYYGRMYEAKFLVGIVAGSMTKTNKIGYAAGIEEGGRTGLTALIVAVLFFLGLFFSPFFAAVPPAATAPALIIVGLLMISPITKINFKDYTEVIPAFAVIALMSFTYNIGVGLCGGFVLFPLCKLAGGKFREVHPAAWVLFALCLLFFIFYPY
;
A
#
# COMPACT_ATOMS: atom_id res chain seq x y z
N MET A 1 -4.11 11.08 -24.42
CA MET A 1 -4.30 12.35 -23.66
C MET A 1 -4.66 13.49 -24.59
N ARG A 2 -3.86 13.73 -25.64
CA ARG A 2 -4.20 14.66 -26.75
C ARG A 2 -5.55 14.34 -27.40
N GLU A 3 -5.83 13.06 -27.67
CA GLU A 3 -7.13 12.59 -28.16
C GLU A 3 -8.33 12.98 -27.28
N TYR A 4 -8.17 12.99 -25.94
CA TYR A 4 -9.22 13.44 -25.03
C TYR A 4 -9.39 14.96 -25.06
N VAL A 5 -8.32 15.71 -25.30
CA VAL A 5 -8.43 17.16 -25.51
C VAL A 5 -9.15 17.46 -26.83
N GLU A 6 -8.80 16.74 -27.89
CA GLU A 6 -9.41 16.86 -29.22
C GLU A 6 -10.89 16.43 -29.21
N ALA A 7 -11.26 15.46 -28.36
CA ALA A 7 -12.65 15.08 -28.12
C ALA A 7 -13.44 16.11 -27.28
N GLY A 8 -12.83 17.25 -26.91
CA GLY A 8 -13.51 18.37 -26.27
C GLY A 8 -13.57 18.33 -24.73
N TYR A 9 -12.86 17.41 -24.08
CA TYR A 9 -12.83 17.32 -22.62
C TYR A 9 -11.98 18.44 -22.01
N LYS A 10 -12.58 19.22 -21.09
CA LYS A 10 -11.95 20.37 -20.44
C LYS A 10 -11.19 20.04 -19.16
N VAL A 11 -11.45 18.87 -18.57
CA VAL A 11 -10.78 18.37 -17.36
C VAL A 11 -10.43 16.90 -17.59
N ILE A 12 -9.15 16.55 -17.39
CA ILE A 12 -8.64 15.20 -17.65
C ILE A 12 -7.98 14.67 -16.37
N PHE A 13 -8.55 13.58 -15.83
CA PHE A 13 -8.00 12.87 -14.67
C PHE A 13 -7.16 11.67 -15.10
N CYS A 14 -5.93 11.59 -14.62
CA CYS A 14 -5.01 10.50 -14.88
C CYS A 14 -4.86 9.62 -13.63
N HIS A 15 -5.19 8.34 -13.78
CA HIS A 15 -5.33 7.40 -12.66
C HIS A 15 -4.01 6.71 -12.23
N SER A 16 -2.95 6.82 -13.04
CA SER A 16 -1.67 6.14 -12.79
C SER A 16 -0.55 7.11 -12.38
N TYR A 17 0.35 6.61 -11.54
CA TYR A 17 1.48 7.34 -10.97
C TYR A 17 2.52 7.78 -12.01
N ASN A 18 2.52 7.19 -13.21
CA ASN A 18 3.52 7.45 -14.26
C ASN A 18 3.13 8.57 -15.24
N PHE A 19 1.98 9.22 -15.08
CA PHE A 19 1.50 10.23 -16.04
C PHE A 19 2.15 11.61 -15.89
N GLY A 20 2.96 11.85 -14.86
CA GLY A 20 3.56 13.17 -14.60
C GLY A 20 4.36 13.73 -15.78
N LYS A 21 5.29 12.95 -16.36
CA LYS A 21 6.08 13.38 -17.54
C LYS A 21 5.22 13.64 -18.77
N TYR A 22 4.23 12.78 -19.02
CA TYR A 22 3.33 12.92 -20.17
C TYR A 22 2.42 14.14 -20.06
N ILE A 23 2.00 14.50 -18.84
CA ILE A 23 1.25 15.74 -18.61
C ILE A 23 2.17 16.94 -18.83
N GLU A 24 3.40 16.92 -18.31
CA GLU A 24 4.37 18.01 -18.54
C GLU A 24 4.59 18.31 -20.03
N GLU A 25 4.60 17.29 -20.89
CA GLU A 25 4.75 17.45 -22.35
C GLU A 25 3.50 17.98 -23.06
N VAL A 26 2.30 17.69 -22.54
CA VAL A 26 1.01 18.00 -23.21
C VAL A 26 0.37 19.28 -22.64
N VAL A 27 0.69 19.64 -21.40
CA VAL A 27 0.02 20.72 -20.66
C VAL A 27 0.32 22.11 -21.24
N LEU A 28 1.47 22.28 -21.89
CA LEU A 28 1.85 23.54 -22.56
C LEU A 28 1.07 23.76 -23.87
N ASP A 29 0.74 22.67 -24.58
CA ASP A 29 0.04 22.74 -25.86
C ASP A 29 -1.46 23.05 -25.69
N TYR A 30 -2.01 22.82 -24.49
CA TYR A 30 -3.44 22.96 -24.20
C TYR A 30 -3.70 23.78 -22.93
N PRO A 31 -3.49 25.12 -22.97
CA PRO A 31 -3.62 26.00 -21.80
C PRO A 31 -5.04 26.06 -21.23
N ASN A 32 -6.05 25.73 -22.04
CA ASN A 32 -7.47 25.78 -21.67
C ASN A 32 -8.01 24.48 -21.06
N VAL A 33 -7.17 23.45 -20.91
CA VAL A 33 -7.56 22.15 -20.33
C VAL A 33 -6.83 21.92 -19.02
N ILE A 34 -7.58 21.50 -18.00
CA ILE A 34 -7.03 21.20 -16.68
C ILE A 34 -6.66 19.73 -16.61
N PHE A 35 -5.40 19.43 -16.34
CA PHE A 35 -4.88 18.08 -16.17
C PHE A 35 -4.67 17.79 -14.68
N MET A 36 -5.24 16.68 -14.18
CA MET A 36 -5.09 16.25 -12.80
C MET A 36 -4.48 14.86 -12.73
N TRP A 37 -3.47 14.64 -11.88
CA TRP A 37 -2.88 13.32 -11.67
C TRP A 37 -2.47 13.03 -10.22
N GLY A 38 -2.29 11.75 -9.90
CA GLY A 38 -2.19 11.26 -8.53
C GLY A 38 -0.79 11.24 -7.90
N ALA A 39 0.27 11.78 -8.53
CA ALA A 39 1.65 11.45 -8.13
C ALA A 39 2.65 12.62 -8.24
N GLY A 40 2.85 13.37 -7.17
CA GLY A 40 3.91 14.37 -7.09
C GLY A 40 3.69 15.35 -5.96
N VAL A 41 4.69 16.19 -5.69
CA VAL A 41 4.68 17.13 -4.57
C VAL A 41 4.54 18.58 -5.04
N GLU A 42 4.89 18.86 -6.31
CA GLU A 42 4.94 20.22 -6.84
C GLU A 42 4.08 20.43 -8.08
N LYS A 43 3.38 21.56 -8.11
CA LYS A 43 2.61 22.03 -9.26
C LYS A 43 3.57 22.62 -10.30
N LYS A 44 3.84 21.88 -11.37
CA LYS A 44 4.79 22.30 -12.42
C LYS A 44 4.22 23.18 -13.54
N ALA A 45 2.88 23.29 -13.66
CA ALA A 45 2.23 24.12 -14.67
C ALA A 45 0.91 24.72 -14.13
N PRO A 46 0.47 25.90 -14.60
CA PRO A 46 -0.72 26.59 -14.08
C PRO A 46 -2.02 25.78 -14.26
N ASN A 47 -2.11 25.00 -15.34
CA ASN A 47 -3.21 24.13 -15.73
C ASN A 47 -2.98 22.64 -15.40
N ALA A 48 -1.92 22.30 -14.64
CA ALA A 48 -1.71 20.97 -14.07
C ALA A 48 -1.96 20.98 -12.56
N GLY A 49 -2.65 19.98 -12.03
CA GLY A 49 -2.93 19.82 -10.60
C GLY A 49 -2.64 18.40 -10.11
N ILE A 50 -2.30 18.28 -8.83
CA ILE A 50 -2.04 16.99 -8.17
C ILE A 50 -3.07 16.79 -7.06
N TYR A 51 -3.83 15.70 -7.11
CA TYR A 51 -4.92 15.48 -6.15
C TYR A 51 -4.50 14.69 -4.89
N TYR A 52 -3.37 13.97 -4.91
CA TYR A 52 -2.84 13.24 -3.74
C TYR A 52 -1.69 13.92 -3.00
N GLY A 53 -1.15 15.04 -3.50
CA GLY A 53 0.16 15.58 -3.06
C GLY A 53 0.32 15.80 -1.55
N ARG A 54 -0.73 16.25 -0.85
CA ARG A 54 -0.69 16.52 0.60
C ARG A 54 -1.13 15.37 1.50
N MET A 55 -1.66 14.29 0.93
CA MET A 55 -2.14 13.15 1.71
C MET A 55 -0.96 12.38 2.36
N TYR A 56 0.22 12.44 1.76
CA TYR A 56 1.41 11.71 2.22
C TYR A 56 2.00 12.26 3.53
N GLU A 57 1.99 13.58 3.71
CA GLU A 57 2.51 14.23 4.93
C GLU A 57 1.70 13.84 6.17
N ALA A 58 0.37 13.83 6.03
CA ALA A 58 -0.54 13.39 7.10
C ALA A 58 -0.38 11.89 7.40
N LYS A 59 -0.17 11.04 6.39
CA LYS A 59 0.06 9.59 6.58
C LYS A 59 1.33 9.31 7.40
N PHE A 60 2.39 10.09 7.18
CA PHE A 60 3.63 9.97 7.94
C PHE A 60 3.42 10.30 9.44
N LEU A 61 2.75 11.42 9.72
CA LEU A 61 2.40 11.81 11.10
C LEU A 61 1.46 10.79 11.77
N VAL A 62 0.45 10.31 11.04
CA VAL A 62 -0.46 9.26 11.54
C VAL A 62 0.30 7.96 11.83
N GLY A 63 1.28 7.59 11.01
CA GLY A 63 2.15 6.44 11.25
C GLY A 63 3.00 6.56 12.51
N ILE A 64 3.55 7.76 12.77
CA ILE A 64 4.32 8.06 14.00
C ILE A 64 3.42 7.98 15.23
N VAL A 65 2.24 8.61 15.17
CA VAL A 65 1.28 8.62 16.28
C VAL A 65 0.76 7.21 16.57
N ALA A 66 0.37 6.45 15.54
CA ALA A 66 -0.03 5.05 15.69
C ALA A 66 1.08 4.19 16.29
N GLY A 67 2.33 4.44 15.89
CA GLY A 67 3.50 3.80 16.48
C GLY A 67 3.68 4.12 17.97
N SER A 68 3.50 5.39 18.36
CA SER A 68 3.62 5.84 19.76
C SER A 68 2.52 5.31 20.68
N MET A 69 1.34 4.98 20.15
CA MET A 69 0.21 4.43 20.91
C MET A 69 0.30 2.92 21.16
N THR A 70 1.29 2.23 20.58
CA THR A 70 1.43 0.78 20.79
C THR A 70 1.99 0.52 22.19
N LYS A 71 1.30 -0.25 23.03
CA LYS A 71 1.68 -0.56 24.43
C LYS A 71 3.10 -1.10 24.62
N THR A 72 3.75 -1.55 23.55
CA THR A 72 5.10 -2.13 23.58
C THR A 72 6.20 -1.17 23.13
N ASN A 73 5.89 0.06 22.67
CA ASN A 73 6.85 0.98 22.01
C ASN A 73 7.67 0.32 20.88
N LYS A 74 7.21 -0.80 20.33
CA LYS A 74 7.84 -1.49 19.21
C LYS A 74 7.23 -0.97 17.93
N ILE A 75 7.77 0.13 17.41
CA ILE A 75 7.49 0.52 16.03
C ILE A 75 8.21 -0.47 15.11
N GLY A 76 7.48 -0.98 14.14
CA GLY A 76 7.78 -2.20 13.41
C GLY A 76 9.10 -2.21 12.65
N TYR A 77 9.84 -3.30 12.86
CA TYR A 77 10.56 -4.02 11.80
C TYR A 77 10.75 -5.46 12.29
N ALA A 78 9.87 -6.39 11.88
CA ALA A 78 9.98 -7.79 12.29
C ALA A 78 11.33 -8.39 11.88
N ALA A 79 11.82 -8.02 10.69
CA ALA A 79 13.10 -8.47 10.16
C ALA A 79 14.31 -8.02 11.02
N GLY A 80 14.25 -6.83 11.64
CA GLY A 80 15.36 -6.34 12.47
C GLY A 80 15.42 -6.98 13.85
N ILE A 81 14.27 -7.44 14.37
CA ILE A 81 14.18 -8.11 15.68
C ILE A 81 14.76 -9.53 15.62
N GLU A 82 14.57 -10.23 14.49
CA GLU A 82 15.15 -11.55 14.24
C GLU A 82 16.69 -11.50 14.27
N GLU A 83 17.27 -10.44 13.71
CA GLU A 83 18.72 -10.16 13.73
C GLU A 83 19.22 -9.51 15.05
N GLY A 84 18.38 -9.46 16.09
CA GLY A 84 18.77 -8.97 17.43
C GLY A 84 18.61 -7.47 17.68
N GLY A 85 18.06 -6.71 16.74
CA GLY A 85 17.74 -5.29 16.87
C GLY A 85 16.53 -5.03 17.76
N ARG A 86 16.73 -5.09 19.07
CA ARG A 86 15.66 -5.00 20.10
C ARG A 86 15.56 -3.65 20.79
N THR A 87 16.41 -2.67 20.45
CA THR A 87 16.51 -1.37 21.15
C THR A 87 16.16 -0.21 20.22
N GLY A 88 15.73 0.93 20.78
CA GLY A 88 15.52 2.16 20.00
C GLY A 88 16.81 2.70 19.35
N LEU A 89 17.97 2.27 19.83
CA LEU A 89 19.27 2.64 19.27
C LEU A 89 19.47 2.04 17.86
N THR A 90 18.97 0.83 17.59
CA THR A 90 19.05 0.27 16.24
C THR A 90 18.19 1.05 15.26
N ALA A 91 16.99 1.47 15.67
CA ALA A 91 16.14 2.34 14.87
C ALA A 91 16.81 3.70 14.59
N LEU A 92 17.49 4.29 15.58
CA LEU A 92 18.23 5.54 15.41
C LEU A 92 19.40 5.39 14.43
N ILE A 93 20.21 4.33 14.57
CA ILE A 93 21.34 4.06 13.68
C ILE A 93 20.83 3.81 12.25
N VAL A 94 19.77 3.02 12.08
CA VAL A 94 19.13 2.81 10.77
C VAL A 94 18.65 4.12 10.17
N ALA A 95 18.00 4.99 10.96
CA ALA A 95 17.55 6.29 10.50
C ALA A 95 18.72 7.19 10.05
N VAL A 96 19.82 7.22 10.80
CA VAL A 96 21.03 7.96 10.44
C VAL A 96 21.68 7.38 9.17
N LEU A 97 21.76 6.06 9.03
CA LEU A 97 22.29 5.41 7.83
C LEU A 97 21.41 5.66 6.59
N PHE A 98 20.09 5.64 6.74
CA PHE A 98 19.16 6.02 5.66
C PHE A 98 19.30 7.50 5.29
N PHE A 99 19.46 8.38 6.28
CA PHE A 99 19.68 9.81 6.07
C PHE A 99 20.99 10.08 5.32
N LEU A 100 22.09 9.43 5.74
CA LEU A 100 23.37 9.48 5.02
C LEU A 100 23.25 8.86 3.62
N GLY A 101 22.45 7.82 3.47
CA GLY A 101 22.14 7.18 2.19
C GLY A 101 21.52 8.12 1.14
N LEU A 102 20.82 9.19 1.56
CA LEU A 102 20.27 10.19 0.63
C LEU A 102 21.36 10.92 -0.16
N PHE A 103 22.53 11.15 0.43
CA PHE A 103 23.68 11.73 -0.27
C PHE A 103 24.28 10.78 -1.31
N PHE A 104 24.10 9.47 -1.13
CA PHE A 104 24.51 8.42 -2.07
C PHE A 104 23.40 8.04 -3.06
N SER A 105 22.24 8.71 -3.02
CA SER A 105 21.13 8.51 -3.96
C SER A 105 21.53 8.50 -5.45
N PRO A 106 22.44 9.36 -5.96
CA PRO A 106 22.85 9.29 -7.37
C PRO A 106 23.58 7.97 -7.72
N PHE A 107 24.24 7.34 -6.75
CA PHE A 107 24.94 6.07 -6.95
C PHE A 107 23.96 4.90 -7.01
N PHE A 108 22.89 4.94 -6.20
CA PHE A 108 21.82 3.93 -6.26
C PHE A 108 21.00 4.02 -7.55
N ALA A 109 20.81 5.23 -8.10
CA ALA A 109 20.13 5.43 -9.38
C ALA A 109 20.93 4.88 -10.59
N ALA A 110 22.23 4.66 -10.45
CA ALA A 110 23.08 4.07 -11.49
C ALA A 110 22.95 2.53 -11.57
N VAL A 111 22.30 1.88 -10.59
CA VAL A 111 22.12 0.43 -10.57
C VAL A 111 21.09 0.02 -11.63
N PRO A 112 21.43 -0.88 -12.58
CA PRO A 112 20.48 -1.36 -13.57
C PRO A 112 19.27 -2.06 -12.92
N PRO A 113 18.04 -1.83 -13.40
CA PRO A 113 16.84 -2.48 -12.85
C PRO A 113 16.93 -4.01 -12.84
N ALA A 114 17.61 -4.60 -13.84
CA ALA A 114 17.84 -6.03 -13.94
C ALA A 114 18.58 -6.62 -12.72
N ALA A 115 19.41 -5.84 -12.02
CA ALA A 115 20.12 -6.29 -10.83
C ALA A 115 19.19 -6.41 -9.60
N THR A 116 18.07 -5.69 -9.57
CA THR A 116 17.11 -5.72 -8.45
C THR A 116 16.11 -6.87 -8.55
N ALA A 117 15.86 -7.38 -9.76
CA ALA A 117 14.93 -8.49 -10.02
C ALA A 117 15.22 -9.76 -9.19
N PRO A 118 16.45 -10.34 -9.16
CA PRO A 118 16.71 -11.54 -8.37
C PRO A 118 16.53 -11.32 -6.87
N ALA A 119 16.86 -10.13 -6.36
CA ALA A 119 16.63 -9.79 -4.95
C ALA A 119 15.13 -9.78 -4.62
N LEU A 120 14.31 -9.18 -5.48
CA LEU A 120 12.84 -9.15 -5.29
C LEU A 120 12.21 -10.55 -5.38
N ILE A 121 12.73 -11.43 -6.23
CA ILE A 121 12.25 -12.83 -6.32
C ILE A 121 12.52 -13.56 -5.00
N ILE A 122 13.73 -13.44 -4.45
CA ILE A 122 14.10 -14.09 -3.18
C ILE A 122 13.23 -13.52 -2.04
N VAL A 123 13.04 -12.21 -1.98
CA VAL A 123 12.16 -11.58 -0.98
C VAL A 123 10.73 -12.10 -1.11
N GLY A 124 10.19 -12.21 -2.32
CA GLY A 124 8.88 -12.78 -2.58
C GLY A 124 8.75 -14.22 -2.07
N LEU A 125 9.76 -15.06 -2.32
CA LEU A 125 9.80 -16.43 -1.82
C LEU A 125 9.80 -16.48 -0.28
N LEU A 126 10.57 -15.61 0.38
CA LEU A 126 10.60 -15.52 1.84
C LEU A 126 9.25 -15.06 2.42
N MET A 127 8.54 -14.18 1.71
CA MET A 127 7.21 -13.69 2.14
C MET A 127 6.09 -14.73 2.02
N ILE A 128 6.31 -15.86 1.34
CA ILE A 128 5.34 -16.97 1.30
C ILE A 128 5.40 -17.82 2.58
N SER A 129 6.53 -17.83 3.29
CA SER A 129 6.75 -18.64 4.51
C SER A 129 5.60 -18.62 5.54
N PRO A 130 4.94 -17.47 5.83
CA PRO A 130 3.81 -17.43 6.77
C PRO A 130 2.62 -18.33 6.41
N ILE A 131 2.49 -18.79 5.16
CA ILE A 131 1.45 -19.74 4.76
C ILE A 131 1.51 -21.06 5.56
N THR A 132 2.71 -21.44 6.00
CA THR A 132 2.95 -22.64 6.81
C THR A 132 2.40 -22.52 8.23
N LYS A 133 2.15 -21.28 8.70
CA LYS A 133 1.58 -21.01 10.03
C LYS A 133 0.05 -21.11 10.07
N ILE A 134 -0.60 -21.29 8.92
CA ILE A 134 -2.05 -21.46 8.83
C ILE A 134 -2.43 -22.84 9.35
N ASN A 135 -3.44 -22.91 10.23
CA ASN A 135 -3.95 -24.19 10.71
C ASN A 135 -4.85 -24.83 9.65
N PHE A 136 -4.27 -25.70 8.83
CA PHE A 136 -4.99 -26.42 7.77
C PHE A 136 -6.10 -27.35 8.25
N LYS A 137 -6.19 -27.62 9.56
CA LYS A 137 -7.28 -28.42 10.14
C LYS A 137 -8.53 -27.59 10.42
N ASP A 138 -8.43 -26.26 10.53
CA ASP A 138 -9.57 -25.39 10.77
C ASP A 138 -10.04 -24.72 9.47
N TYR A 139 -11.11 -25.25 8.88
CA TYR A 139 -11.72 -24.67 7.67
C TYR A 139 -12.17 -23.23 7.85
N THR A 140 -12.46 -22.79 9.09
CA THR A 140 -12.82 -21.39 9.36
C THR A 140 -11.66 -20.42 9.18
N GLU A 141 -10.42 -20.91 9.12
CA GLU A 141 -9.21 -20.12 8.86
C GLU A 141 -8.67 -20.34 7.46
N VAL A 142 -8.74 -21.58 6.96
CA VAL A 142 -8.26 -21.95 5.62
C VAL A 142 -9.06 -21.28 4.52
N ILE A 143 -10.40 -21.27 4.63
CA ILE A 143 -11.27 -20.71 3.59
C ILE A 143 -11.00 -19.20 3.41
N PRO A 144 -10.99 -18.36 4.46
CA PRO A 144 -10.62 -16.96 4.33
C PRO A 144 -9.20 -16.74 3.80
N ALA A 145 -8.22 -17.51 4.27
CA ALA A 145 -6.83 -17.36 3.84
C ALA A 145 -6.64 -17.68 2.35
N PHE A 146 -7.28 -18.75 1.88
CA PHE A 146 -7.29 -19.09 0.46
C PHE A 146 -7.97 -18.01 -0.37
N ALA A 147 -9.12 -17.51 0.09
CA ALA A 147 -9.85 -16.45 -0.59
C ALA A 147 -9.02 -15.16 -0.70
N VAL A 148 -8.25 -14.80 0.33
CA VAL A 148 -7.32 -13.65 0.26
C VAL A 148 -6.32 -13.83 -0.87
N ILE A 149 -5.64 -14.98 -0.93
CA ILE A 149 -4.61 -15.26 -1.96
C ILE A 149 -5.23 -15.25 -3.36
N ALA A 150 -6.39 -15.90 -3.51
CA ALA A 150 -7.10 -15.96 -4.80
C ALA A 150 -7.56 -14.56 -5.23
N LEU A 151 -8.19 -13.79 -4.33
CA LEU A 151 -8.66 -12.45 -4.63
C LEU A 151 -7.51 -11.51 -4.97
N MET A 152 -6.39 -11.55 -4.23
CA MET A 152 -5.20 -10.76 -4.57
C MET A 152 -4.68 -11.07 -5.98
N SER A 153 -4.65 -12.34 -6.35
CA SER A 153 -4.14 -12.79 -7.66
C SER A 153 -5.07 -12.41 -8.81
N PHE A 154 -6.39 -12.55 -8.62
CA PHE A 154 -7.36 -12.27 -9.69
C PHE A 154 -7.73 -10.79 -9.82
N THR A 155 -7.73 -10.04 -8.72
CA THR A 155 -8.06 -8.60 -8.73
C THR A 155 -6.84 -7.72 -8.98
N TYR A 156 -5.63 -8.31 -8.97
CA TYR A 156 -4.35 -7.58 -9.01
C TYR A 156 -4.27 -6.46 -7.96
N ASN A 157 -5.05 -6.57 -6.87
CA ASN A 157 -5.20 -5.54 -5.85
C ASN A 157 -5.11 -6.16 -4.46
N ILE A 158 -3.99 -5.88 -3.78
CA ILE A 158 -3.71 -6.36 -2.42
C ILE A 158 -4.79 -5.88 -1.44
N GLY A 159 -5.28 -4.65 -1.62
CA GLY A 159 -6.31 -4.06 -0.75
C GLY A 159 -7.66 -4.78 -0.85
N VAL A 160 -8.10 -5.09 -2.08
CA VAL A 160 -9.35 -5.84 -2.30
C VAL A 160 -9.24 -7.25 -1.72
N GLY A 161 -8.12 -7.93 -1.96
CA GLY A 161 -7.89 -9.26 -1.39
C GLY A 161 -7.85 -9.28 0.14
N LEU A 162 -7.18 -8.30 0.77
CA LEU A 162 -7.17 -8.17 2.23
C LEU A 162 -8.57 -7.87 2.79
N CYS A 163 -9.30 -6.93 2.18
CA CYS A 163 -10.66 -6.60 2.62
C CYS A 163 -11.59 -7.80 2.50
N GLY A 164 -11.51 -8.55 1.40
CA GLY A 164 -12.27 -9.79 1.22
C GLY A 164 -11.97 -10.81 2.31
N GLY A 165 -10.71 -10.95 2.70
CA GLY A 165 -10.30 -11.78 3.84
C GLY A 165 -10.88 -11.33 5.18
N PHE A 166 -10.83 -10.03 5.48
CA PHE A 166 -11.40 -9.48 6.71
C PHE A 166 -12.91 -9.59 6.79
N VAL A 167 -13.60 -9.65 5.64
CA VAL A 167 -15.03 -9.93 5.58
C VAL A 167 -15.29 -11.43 5.80
N LEU A 168 -14.56 -12.29 5.08
CA LEU A 168 -14.78 -13.74 5.13
C LEU A 168 -14.38 -14.36 6.47
N PHE A 169 -13.34 -13.86 7.14
CA PHE A 169 -12.81 -14.47 8.37
C PHE A 169 -13.84 -14.50 9.52
N PRO A 170 -14.48 -13.37 9.91
CA PRO A 170 -15.52 -13.39 10.93
C PRO A 170 -16.77 -14.15 10.49
N LEU A 171 -17.12 -14.12 9.20
CA LEU A 171 -18.27 -14.90 8.66
C LEU A 171 -18.03 -16.41 8.78
N CYS A 172 -16.84 -16.89 8.45
CA CYS A 172 -16.49 -18.30 8.58
C CYS A 172 -16.43 -18.74 10.04
N LYS A 173 -15.86 -17.91 10.94
CA LYS A 173 -15.85 -18.21 12.39
C LYS A 173 -17.26 -18.15 13.00
N LEU A 174 -18.14 -17.26 12.52
CA LEU A 174 -19.57 -17.24 12.87
C LEU A 174 -20.26 -18.54 12.45
N ALA A 175 -20.12 -18.94 11.18
CA ALA A 175 -20.73 -20.15 10.64
C ALA A 175 -20.25 -21.42 11.36
N GLY A 176 -19.00 -21.42 11.83
CA GLY A 176 -18.44 -22.50 12.67
C GLY A 176 -18.81 -22.43 14.15
N GLY A 177 -19.66 -21.48 14.59
CA GLY A 177 -20.06 -21.33 15.99
C GLY A 177 -18.99 -20.75 16.92
N LYS A 178 -17.84 -20.32 16.38
CA LYS A 178 -16.66 -19.85 17.13
C LYS A 178 -16.63 -18.33 17.31
N PHE A 179 -17.79 -17.71 17.59
CA PHE A 179 -17.90 -16.24 17.66
C PHE A 179 -17.05 -15.60 18.78
N ARG A 180 -16.75 -16.34 19.85
CA ARG A 180 -15.92 -15.88 20.98
C ARG A 180 -14.41 -15.88 20.69
N GLU A 181 -13.96 -16.59 19.67
CA GLU A 181 -12.54 -16.60 19.27
C GLU A 181 -12.16 -15.33 18.47
N VAL A 182 -13.14 -14.59 17.98
CA VAL A 182 -12.92 -13.41 17.15
C VAL A 182 -12.72 -12.18 18.04
N HIS A 183 -11.52 -11.60 17.99
CA HIS A 183 -11.22 -10.37 18.72
C HIS A 183 -12.16 -9.22 18.29
N PRO A 184 -12.63 -8.36 19.20
CA PRO A 184 -13.56 -7.27 18.86
C PRO A 184 -13.07 -6.35 17.73
N ALA A 185 -11.76 -6.15 17.62
CA ALA A 185 -11.15 -5.38 16.53
C ALA A 185 -11.43 -5.98 15.14
N ALA A 186 -11.50 -7.31 15.00
CA ALA A 186 -11.81 -7.96 13.73
C ALA A 186 -13.26 -7.72 13.29
N TRP A 187 -14.18 -7.52 14.23
CA TRP A 187 -15.56 -7.12 13.94
C TRP A 187 -15.68 -5.68 13.47
N VAL A 188 -14.87 -4.77 14.03
CA VAL A 188 -14.77 -3.39 13.52
C VAL A 188 -14.22 -3.39 12.10
N LEU A 189 -13.17 -4.19 11.85
CA LEU A 189 -12.57 -4.32 10.52
C LEU A 189 -13.55 -4.93 9.51
N PHE A 190 -14.31 -5.95 9.93
CA PHE A 190 -15.39 -6.53 9.15
C PHE A 190 -16.39 -5.47 8.70
N ALA A 191 -16.91 -4.67 9.63
CA ALA A 191 -17.89 -3.63 9.31
C ALA A 191 -17.31 -2.57 8.35
N LEU A 192 -16.06 -2.16 8.57
CA LEU A 192 -15.38 -1.18 7.72
C LEU A 192 -15.13 -1.72 6.31
N CYS A 193 -14.62 -2.94 6.18
CA CYS A 193 -14.37 -3.58 4.89
C CYS A 193 -15.67 -3.90 4.14
N LEU A 194 -16.74 -4.25 4.86
CA LEU A 194 -18.05 -4.48 4.27
C LEU A 194 -18.65 -3.16 3.75
N LEU A 195 -18.50 -2.07 4.51
CA LEU A 195 -18.87 -0.73 4.05
C LEU A 195 -18.08 -0.33 2.79
N PHE A 196 -16.77 -0.63 2.75
CA PHE A 196 -15.95 -0.41 1.57
C PHE A 196 -16.50 -1.11 0.33
N PHE A 197 -16.91 -2.38 0.42
CA PHE A 197 -17.52 -3.10 -0.71
C PHE A 197 -18.91 -2.59 -1.10
N ILE A 198 -19.70 -2.06 -0.15
CA ILE A 198 -21.03 -1.50 -0.45
C ILE A 198 -20.90 -0.13 -1.15
N PHE A 199 -20.04 0.75 -0.65
CA PHE A 199 -19.90 2.12 -1.16
C PHE A 199 -18.94 2.24 -2.35
N TYR A 200 -18.02 1.29 -2.49
CA TYR A 200 -17.04 1.26 -3.56
C TYR A 200 -17.15 -0.07 -4.34
N PRO A 201 -18.28 -0.30 -5.03
CA PRO A 201 -18.34 -1.36 -6.02
C PRO A 201 -17.43 -0.95 -7.18
N TYR A 202 -16.29 -1.64 -7.32
CA TYR A 202 -15.47 -1.52 -8.52
C TYR A 202 -16.28 -1.88 -9.77
#